data_AF-M0KAN5-F1
#
_entry.id   AF-M0KAN5-F1
#
_cell.length_a   1.000
_cell.length_b   1.000
_cell.length_c   1.000
_cell.angle_alpha   90.00
_cell.angle_beta   90.00
_cell.angle_gamma   90.00
#
_symmetry.space_group_name_H-M   'P 1'
#
loop_
_entity.id
_entity.type
_entity.pdbx_description
1 polymer ?
#
loop_
_entity_poly.entity_id
_entity_poly.type
_entity_poly.pdbx_seq_one_letter_code
_entity_poly.pdbx_strand_id
1 'polypeptide(L)'
;MVANERGQLLLIGGVAIAIVVFSTILFAHSLAVTDGITTTGSADTIERSADREASVERDLGRLAAETRGDDLDGFEGRYENALQNYTRTHNRVVASSGGTYLNATLNESASSGKEANLTRSSNNKFQSPSGPSKNDWTVVENVTRIAVFNITADKVFGGPAFTVIVGNSDGELTLTIDSTGSGNSVIVNGTTQCSGPGTVRVDLVTGSCTAVGGINSSFDSYHNLKSPYSVEIKNGNKAKGKSQFAAVGNFTSNVSASSYTIVPAVDTTYDTPSASYNRTVLVEVDDG
;
A
#
# COMPACT_ATOMS: atom_id res chain seq x y z
N MET A 1 -32.69 79.67 51.77
CA MET A 1 -31.94 78.41 51.97
C MET A 1 -32.51 77.33 51.05
N VAL A 2 -32.31 77.41 49.73
CA VAL A 2 -32.61 76.33 48.75
C VAL A 2 -31.84 76.63 47.45
N ALA A 3 -30.51 76.51 47.47
CA ALA A 3 -29.70 76.63 46.23
C ALA A 3 -28.38 75.85 46.32
N ASN A 4 -27.89 75.61 47.54
CA ASN A 4 -26.60 74.95 47.75
C ASN A 4 -26.67 73.41 47.81
N GLU A 5 -27.86 72.81 47.83
CA GLU A 5 -28.05 71.35 47.89
C GLU A 5 -28.23 70.70 46.50
N ARG A 6 -28.58 71.48 45.47
CA ARG A 6 -28.78 70.95 44.10
C ARG A 6 -27.48 70.78 43.31
N GLY A 7 -26.47 71.63 43.59
CA GLY A 7 -25.14 71.50 42.99
C GLY A 7 -24.38 70.26 43.48
N GLN A 8 -24.53 69.90 44.77
CA GLN A 8 -23.95 68.68 45.34
C GLN A 8 -24.70 67.42 44.92
N LEU A 9 -26.03 67.46 44.77
CA LEU A 9 -26.79 66.30 44.25
C LEU A 9 -26.44 65.97 42.79
N LEU A 10 -26.17 66.98 41.95
CA LEU A 10 -25.69 66.76 40.59
C LEU A 10 -24.26 66.19 40.56
N LEU A 11 -23.40 66.62 41.49
CA LEU A 11 -22.02 66.17 41.57
C LEU A 11 -21.93 64.73 42.11
N ILE A 12 -22.75 64.36 43.09
CA ILE A 12 -22.85 62.97 43.60
C ILE A 12 -23.49 62.06 42.55
N GLY A 13 -24.52 62.52 41.84
CA GLY A 13 -25.13 61.76 40.73
C GLY A 13 -24.16 61.52 39.57
N GLY A 14 -23.36 62.52 39.20
CA GLY A 14 -22.35 62.40 38.15
C GLY A 14 -21.21 61.43 38.51
N VAL A 15 -20.75 61.44 39.76
CA VAL A 15 -19.71 60.50 40.23
C VAL A 15 -20.25 59.06 40.31
N ALA A 16 -21.50 58.86 40.74
CA ALA A 16 -22.11 57.53 40.77
C ALA A 16 -22.28 56.94 39.35
N ILE A 17 -22.69 57.75 38.37
CA ILE A 17 -22.79 57.33 36.96
C ILE A 17 -21.40 57.04 36.39
N ALA A 18 -20.39 57.86 36.70
CA ALA A 18 -19.02 57.62 36.25
C ALA A 18 -18.44 56.29 36.79
N ILE A 19 -18.74 55.92 38.03
CA ILE A 19 -18.33 54.63 38.62
C ILE A 19 -19.03 53.46 37.93
N VAL A 20 -20.32 53.56 37.60
CA VAL A 20 -21.05 52.52 36.86
C VAL A 20 -20.51 52.37 35.43
N VAL A 21 -20.17 53.48 34.76
CA VAL A 21 -19.56 53.48 33.42
C VAL A 21 -18.13 52.91 33.46
N PHE A 22 -17.32 53.28 34.47
CA PHE A 22 -15.99 52.67 34.65
C PHE A 22 -16.06 51.18 35.02
N SER A 23 -17.07 50.76 35.79
CA SER A 23 -17.29 49.36 36.15
C SER A 23 -17.73 48.55 34.92
N THR A 24 -18.57 49.11 34.05
CA THR A 24 -18.97 48.45 32.79
C THR A 24 -17.82 48.41 31.77
N ILE A 25 -16.93 49.41 31.73
CA ILE A 25 -15.70 49.37 30.91
C ILE A 25 -14.69 48.34 31.46
N LEU A 26 -14.58 48.18 32.79
CA LEU A 26 -13.77 47.12 33.40
C LEU A 26 -14.35 45.72 33.15
N PHE A 27 -15.69 45.55 33.14
CA PHE A 27 -16.32 44.30 32.70
C PHE A 27 -16.19 44.06 31.19
N ALA A 28 -16.16 45.12 30.36
CA ALA A 28 -15.84 45.01 28.93
C ALA A 28 -14.35 44.65 28.69
N HIS A 29 -13.44 45.00 29.61
CA HIS A 29 -12.03 44.58 29.56
C HIS A 29 -11.75 43.26 30.30
N SER A 30 -12.67 42.74 31.11
CA SER A 30 -12.56 41.42 31.75
C SER A 30 -13.37 40.32 31.05
N LEU A 31 -14.11 40.65 29.99
CA LEU A 31 -14.68 39.69 29.03
C LEU A 31 -13.99 39.70 27.66
N ALA A 32 -12.92 40.48 27.50
CA ALA A 32 -12.07 40.46 26.30
C ALA A 32 -10.82 39.57 26.44
N VAL A 33 -10.90 38.48 27.22
CA VAL A 33 -9.88 37.40 27.23
C VAL A 33 -10.49 35.98 27.14
N THR A 34 -11.82 35.79 27.11
CA THR A 34 -12.37 34.41 27.09
C THR A 34 -13.63 34.26 26.22
N ASP A 35 -13.58 34.69 24.96
CA ASP A 35 -14.47 34.17 23.89
C ASP A 35 -13.92 34.45 22.47
N GLY A 36 -12.59 34.48 22.33
CA GLY A 36 -11.89 34.70 21.05
C GLY A 36 -10.72 33.74 20.79
N ILE A 37 -10.53 32.70 21.61
CA ILE A 37 -9.53 31.65 21.38
C ILE A 37 -10.16 30.28 21.60
N THR A 38 -11.22 29.98 20.84
CA THR A 38 -11.58 28.62 20.47
C THR A 38 -12.35 28.77 19.17
N THR A 39 -11.72 28.46 18.03
CA THR A 39 -12.27 28.06 16.71
C THR A 39 -11.46 28.62 15.52
N THR A 40 -10.77 29.76 15.61
CA THR A 40 -9.82 30.20 14.55
C THR A 40 -8.42 29.60 14.70
N GLY A 41 -7.93 29.47 15.95
CA GLY A 41 -6.69 28.73 16.22
C GLY A 41 -6.81 27.23 15.99
N SER A 42 -8.04 26.69 15.91
CA SER A 42 -8.31 25.27 15.64
C SER A 42 -8.36 24.98 14.14
N ALA A 43 -8.99 25.85 13.33
CA ALA A 43 -9.00 25.66 11.88
C ALA A 43 -7.58 25.74 11.27
N ASP A 44 -6.80 26.77 11.63
CA ASP A 44 -5.43 26.95 11.14
C ASP A 44 -4.45 25.86 11.59
N THR A 45 -4.65 25.32 12.81
CA THR A 45 -3.83 24.20 13.31
C THR A 45 -4.27 22.86 12.74
N ILE A 46 -5.57 22.65 12.50
CA ILE A 46 -6.10 21.47 11.83
C ILE A 46 -5.67 21.45 10.36
N GLU A 47 -5.75 22.57 9.65
CA GLU A 47 -5.36 22.69 8.23
C GLU A 47 -3.85 22.47 8.06
N ARG A 48 -3.02 23.09 8.91
CA ARG A 48 -1.56 22.82 8.92
C ARG A 48 -1.21 21.39 9.33
N SER A 49 -2.01 20.73 10.16
CA SER A 49 -1.77 19.33 10.55
C SER A 49 -2.16 18.38 9.41
N ALA A 50 -3.28 18.64 8.73
CA ALA A 50 -3.70 17.88 7.55
C ALA A 50 -2.68 18.00 6.40
N ASP A 51 -2.17 19.20 6.12
CA ASP A 51 -1.13 19.40 5.10
C ASP A 51 0.18 18.69 5.46
N ARG A 52 0.55 18.66 6.75
CA ARG A 52 1.72 17.92 7.23
C ARG A 52 1.52 16.42 7.09
N GLU A 53 0.36 15.91 7.47
CA GLU A 53 0.03 14.49 7.31
C GLU A 53 0.07 14.07 5.84
N ALA A 54 -0.58 14.82 4.96
CA ALA A 54 -0.55 14.56 3.52
C ALA A 54 0.88 14.62 2.94
N SER A 55 1.73 15.50 3.46
CA SER A 55 3.15 15.55 3.08
C SER A 55 3.89 14.29 3.54
N VAL A 56 3.68 13.85 4.78
CA VAL A 56 4.34 12.64 5.29
C VAL A 56 3.85 11.41 4.54
N GLU A 57 2.55 11.25 4.30
CA GLU A 57 2.01 10.12 3.52
C GLU A 57 2.61 10.09 2.11
N ARG A 58 2.74 11.24 1.45
CA ARG A 58 3.39 11.36 0.15
C ARG A 58 4.88 10.99 0.21
N ASP A 59 5.59 11.43 1.23
CA ASP A 59 7.00 11.09 1.44
C ASP A 59 7.18 9.60 1.72
N LEU A 60 6.29 8.98 2.51
CA LEU A 60 6.27 7.54 2.74
C LEU A 60 6.02 6.77 1.43
N GLY A 61 5.07 7.23 0.60
CA GLY A 61 4.81 6.68 -0.73
C GLY A 61 6.02 6.72 -1.64
N ARG A 62 6.69 7.88 -1.72
CA ARG A 62 7.92 8.03 -2.49
C ARG A 62 9.03 7.12 -1.97
N LEU A 63 9.21 7.06 -0.65
CA LEU A 63 10.22 6.24 -0.03
C LEU A 63 9.98 4.74 -0.30
N ALA A 64 8.73 4.30 -0.26
CA ALA A 64 8.34 2.94 -0.59
C ALA A 64 8.65 2.62 -2.06
N ALA A 65 8.30 3.52 -2.99
CA ALA A 65 8.61 3.37 -4.41
C ALA A 65 10.12 3.29 -4.68
N GLU A 66 10.90 4.22 -4.12
CA GLU A 66 12.36 4.26 -4.27
C GLU A 66 13.04 3.02 -3.68
N THR A 67 12.52 2.51 -2.56
CA THR A 67 13.14 1.38 -1.85
C THR A 67 12.77 0.03 -2.44
N ARG A 68 11.57 -0.06 -3.02
CA ARG A 68 11.09 -1.23 -3.75
C ARG A 68 11.97 -1.50 -4.95
N GLY A 69 12.18 -0.52 -5.83
CA GLY A 69 12.85 -0.74 -7.11
C GLY A 69 12.15 -1.82 -7.94
N ASP A 70 12.93 -2.61 -8.70
CA ASP A 70 12.39 -3.68 -9.57
C ASP A 70 12.15 -5.01 -8.83
N ASP A 71 12.58 -5.13 -7.56
CA ASP A 71 12.58 -6.39 -6.81
C ASP A 71 12.07 -6.21 -5.38
N LEU A 72 11.02 -6.95 -5.03
CA LEU A 72 10.42 -6.94 -3.70
C LEU A 72 11.18 -7.80 -2.69
N ASP A 73 12.13 -8.64 -3.12
CA ASP A 73 12.90 -9.46 -2.21
C ASP A 73 13.78 -8.58 -1.30
N GLY A 74 13.58 -8.72 0.01
CA GLY A 74 14.24 -7.89 1.02
C GLY A 74 13.76 -6.44 1.06
N PHE A 75 12.63 -6.11 0.43
CA PHE A 75 12.02 -4.78 0.47
C PHE A 75 11.79 -4.29 1.90
N GLU A 76 11.25 -5.14 2.77
CA GLU A 76 10.94 -4.83 4.17
C GLU A 76 12.14 -4.24 4.90
N GLY A 77 13.27 -4.96 4.92
CA GLY A 77 14.48 -4.50 5.60
C GLY A 77 15.08 -3.23 4.97
N ARG A 78 15.01 -3.06 3.64
CA ARG A 78 15.46 -1.81 3.02
C ARG A 78 14.54 -0.65 3.41
N TYR A 79 13.22 -0.86 3.41
CA TYR A 79 12.22 0.16 3.68
C TYR A 79 12.24 0.58 5.15
N GLU A 80 12.43 -0.36 6.08
CA GLU A 80 12.66 -0.05 7.50
C GLU A 80 13.87 0.85 7.71
N ASN A 81 15.01 0.54 7.07
CA ASN A 81 16.20 1.38 7.15
C ASN A 81 15.94 2.79 6.59
N ALA A 82 15.18 2.86 5.49
CA ALA A 82 14.79 4.11 4.88
C ALA A 82 13.90 4.94 5.82
N LEU A 83 12.90 4.31 6.47
CA LEU A 83 11.99 4.94 7.44
C LEU A 83 12.74 5.46 8.67
N GLN A 84 13.73 4.71 9.18
CA GLN A 84 14.57 5.16 10.29
C GLN A 84 15.40 6.40 9.91
N ASN A 85 15.97 6.42 8.71
CA ASN A 85 16.74 7.56 8.22
C ASN A 85 15.85 8.78 7.97
N TYR A 86 14.68 8.57 7.38
CA TYR A 86 13.67 9.60 7.19
C TYR A 86 13.24 10.20 8.53
N THR A 87 12.87 9.37 9.50
CA THR A 87 12.51 9.78 10.87
C THR A 87 13.61 10.62 11.52
N ARG A 88 14.86 10.16 11.48
CA ARG A 88 16.01 10.87 12.05
C ARG A 88 16.23 12.23 11.37
N THR A 89 16.14 12.27 10.05
CA THR A 89 16.38 13.49 9.26
C THR A 89 15.25 14.49 9.45
N HIS A 90 14.00 14.04 9.36
CA HIS A 90 12.80 14.84 9.60
C HIS A 90 12.89 15.48 10.99
N ASN A 91 13.11 14.68 12.04
CA ASN A 91 13.21 15.18 13.41
C ASN A 91 14.35 16.19 13.60
N ARG A 92 15.50 16.01 12.93
CA ARG A 92 16.59 16.99 12.99
C ARG A 92 16.19 18.34 12.39
N VAL A 93 15.41 18.33 11.31
CA VAL A 93 14.93 19.56 10.66
C VAL A 93 13.85 20.23 11.50
N VAL A 94 12.81 19.50 11.93
CA VAL A 94 11.66 20.08 12.64
C VAL A 94 11.92 20.37 14.13
N ALA A 95 12.89 19.70 14.76
CA ALA A 95 13.29 20.03 16.13
C ALA A 95 13.80 21.47 16.25
N SER A 96 14.36 22.02 15.16
CA SER A 96 14.80 23.43 15.13
C SER A 96 13.65 24.43 15.08
N SER A 97 12.44 24.01 14.67
CA SER A 97 11.31 24.92 14.39
C SER A 97 10.13 24.83 15.36
N GLY A 98 10.09 23.87 16.29
CA GLY A 98 8.94 23.81 17.23
C GLY A 98 8.72 22.54 18.05
N GLY A 99 9.74 21.69 18.27
CA GLY A 99 9.60 20.52 19.15
C GLY A 99 8.63 19.45 18.64
N THR A 100 8.42 19.37 17.32
CA THR A 100 7.66 18.29 16.68
C THR A 100 8.55 17.06 16.51
N TYR A 101 8.02 15.88 16.82
CA TYR A 101 8.67 14.60 16.63
C TYR A 101 7.77 13.67 15.82
N LEU A 102 8.33 13.05 14.80
CA LEU A 102 7.73 11.99 14.02
C LEU A 102 8.48 10.69 14.32
N ASN A 103 7.78 9.58 14.49
CA ASN A 103 8.37 8.26 14.41
C ASN A 103 7.60 7.45 13.36
N ALA A 104 8.29 6.88 12.39
CA ALA A 104 7.67 6.03 11.38
C ALA A 104 8.32 4.64 11.41
N THR A 105 7.51 3.60 11.62
CA THR A 105 7.94 2.21 11.72
C THR A 105 7.09 1.30 10.84
N LEU A 106 7.71 0.35 10.14
CA LEU A 106 6.99 -0.65 9.36
C LEU A 106 6.18 -1.55 10.29
N ASN A 107 4.92 -1.77 9.96
CA ASN A 107 4.05 -2.74 10.61
C ASN A 107 3.81 -3.90 9.65
N GLU A 108 4.66 -4.92 9.73
CA GLU A 108 4.55 -6.12 8.88
C GLU A 108 3.21 -6.84 9.08
N SER A 109 2.64 -6.80 10.29
CA SER A 109 1.38 -7.48 10.61
C SER A 109 0.14 -6.80 10.02
N ALA A 110 0.20 -5.48 9.81
CA ALA A 110 -0.84 -4.70 9.14
C ALA A 110 -0.56 -4.54 7.63
N SER A 111 0.65 -4.90 7.19
CA SER A 111 1.02 -4.88 5.78
C SER A 111 0.26 -5.96 5.00
N SER A 112 0.00 -5.68 3.72
CA SER A 112 -0.78 -6.56 2.87
C SER A 112 0.08 -7.21 1.78
N GLY A 113 -0.21 -8.48 1.53
CA GLY A 113 0.45 -9.27 0.50
C GLY A 113 0.90 -10.63 1.03
N LYS A 114 0.90 -11.62 0.15
CA LYS A 114 1.47 -12.94 0.43
C LYS A 114 2.20 -13.46 -0.78
N GLU A 115 3.21 -14.26 -0.53
CA GLU A 115 3.95 -15.00 -1.54
C GLU A 115 3.64 -16.49 -1.42
N ALA A 116 3.41 -17.14 -2.55
CA ALA A 116 3.24 -18.58 -2.64
C ALA A 116 4.21 -19.17 -3.67
N ASN A 117 4.83 -20.28 -3.29
CA ASN A 117 5.53 -21.14 -4.24
C ASN A 117 4.57 -22.21 -4.76
N LEU A 118 4.34 -22.23 -6.08
CA LEU A 118 3.37 -23.16 -6.70
C LEU A 118 4.00 -24.50 -7.09
N THR A 119 5.26 -24.72 -6.72
CA THR A 119 6.02 -25.94 -7.03
C THR A 119 6.32 -26.75 -5.78
N ARG A 120 6.31 -28.09 -5.93
CA ARG A 120 6.65 -29.01 -4.85
C ARG A 120 8.11 -29.45 -4.93
N SER A 121 8.86 -29.26 -3.85
CA SER A 121 10.32 -29.50 -3.77
C SER A 121 10.74 -30.94 -4.11
N SER A 122 9.88 -31.94 -3.91
CA SER A 122 10.25 -33.35 -4.10
C SER A 122 10.38 -33.77 -5.58
N ASN A 123 9.74 -33.05 -6.51
CA ASN A 123 9.77 -33.41 -7.93
C ASN A 123 9.76 -32.21 -8.89
N ASN A 124 9.75 -30.97 -8.37
CA ASN A 124 9.65 -29.72 -9.09
C ASN A 124 8.45 -29.66 -10.04
N LYS A 125 7.37 -30.39 -9.78
CA LYS A 125 6.12 -30.25 -10.53
C LYS A 125 5.30 -29.12 -9.94
N PHE A 126 4.56 -28.42 -10.78
CA PHE A 126 3.45 -27.58 -10.29
C PHE A 126 2.37 -28.51 -9.79
N GLN A 127 1.94 -28.34 -8.54
CA GLN A 127 0.95 -29.22 -7.95
C GLN A 127 0.04 -28.45 -7.03
N SER A 128 -1.23 -28.87 -7.00
CA SER A 128 -2.13 -28.41 -5.96
C SER A 128 -1.52 -28.74 -4.60
N PRO A 129 -1.54 -27.79 -3.67
CA PRO A 129 -1.12 -28.04 -2.30
C PRO A 129 -1.93 -29.16 -1.61
N SER A 130 -3.18 -29.34 -2.04
CA SER A 130 -4.10 -30.39 -1.54
C SER A 130 -3.73 -31.81 -1.97
N GLY A 131 -2.67 -31.98 -2.77
CA GLY A 131 -2.12 -33.28 -3.15
C GLY A 131 -2.13 -33.54 -4.66
N PRO A 132 -1.49 -34.63 -5.10
CA PRO A 132 -1.23 -34.92 -6.51
C PRO A 132 -2.46 -35.31 -7.33
N SER A 133 -3.63 -35.49 -6.71
CA SER A 133 -4.88 -35.89 -7.36
C SER A 133 -5.67 -34.70 -7.93
N LYS A 134 -5.46 -33.48 -7.42
CA LYS A 134 -6.04 -32.26 -7.98
C LYS A 134 -5.02 -31.56 -8.86
N ASN A 135 -5.22 -31.65 -10.17
CA ASN A 135 -4.36 -30.98 -11.15
C ASN A 135 -4.82 -29.56 -11.46
N ASP A 136 -6.05 -29.25 -11.04
CA ASP A 136 -6.70 -27.96 -11.21
C ASP A 136 -6.97 -27.39 -9.82
N TRP A 137 -6.61 -26.13 -9.59
CA TRP A 137 -6.87 -25.45 -8.34
C TRP A 137 -6.82 -23.92 -8.49
N THR A 138 -7.62 -23.26 -7.67
CA THR A 138 -7.54 -21.82 -7.47
C THR A 138 -6.39 -21.49 -6.53
N VAL A 139 -5.47 -20.63 -6.98
CA VAL A 139 -4.32 -20.16 -6.19
C VAL A 139 -4.79 -19.10 -5.22
N VAL A 140 -5.48 -18.09 -5.74
CA VAL A 140 -5.93 -16.92 -4.99
C VAL A 140 -7.20 -16.35 -5.64
N GLU A 141 -8.09 -15.85 -4.80
CA GLU A 141 -9.33 -15.18 -5.18
C GLU A 141 -9.30 -13.70 -4.74
N ASN A 142 -10.19 -12.88 -5.29
CA ASN A 142 -10.30 -11.45 -4.96
C ASN A 142 -8.96 -10.72 -5.02
N VAL A 143 -8.15 -11.01 -6.04
CA VAL A 143 -6.86 -10.39 -6.24
C VAL A 143 -7.07 -8.96 -6.68
N THR A 144 -6.53 -8.03 -5.92
CA THR A 144 -6.51 -6.61 -6.26
C THR A 144 -5.22 -6.20 -6.95
N ARG A 145 -4.13 -6.89 -6.64
CA ARG A 145 -2.79 -6.61 -7.19
C ARG A 145 -1.94 -7.88 -7.22
N ILE A 146 -1.27 -8.12 -8.35
CA ILE A 146 -0.19 -9.10 -8.46
C ILE A 146 1.12 -8.31 -8.55
N ALA A 147 2.08 -8.64 -7.69
CA ALA A 147 3.37 -7.97 -7.62
C ALA A 147 4.50 -8.78 -8.25
N VAL A 148 4.42 -10.12 -8.16
CA VAL A 148 5.36 -11.04 -8.80
C VAL A 148 4.57 -12.19 -9.40
N PHE A 149 4.83 -12.54 -10.65
CA PHE A 149 4.28 -13.75 -11.25
C PHE A 149 5.21 -14.33 -12.31
N ASN A 150 6.24 -15.01 -11.82
CA ASN A 150 7.26 -15.66 -12.63
C ASN A 150 7.00 -17.16 -12.71
N ILE A 151 7.00 -17.70 -13.93
CA ILE A 151 6.89 -19.13 -14.21
C ILE A 151 8.07 -19.54 -15.07
N THR A 152 8.86 -20.49 -14.57
CA THR A 152 9.88 -21.19 -15.33
C THR A 152 9.41 -22.61 -15.54
N ALA A 153 9.22 -23.04 -16.78
CA ALA A 153 8.90 -24.42 -17.12
C ALA A 153 10.08 -25.07 -17.84
N ASP A 154 10.72 -26.02 -17.16
CA ASP A 154 11.86 -26.78 -17.68
C ASP A 154 11.42 -27.91 -18.60
N LYS A 155 10.28 -28.53 -18.28
CA LYS A 155 9.74 -29.66 -19.05
C LYS A 155 8.23 -29.72 -18.95
N VAL A 156 7.56 -29.78 -20.09
CA VAL A 156 6.14 -30.14 -20.18
C VAL A 156 6.00 -31.61 -20.56
N PHE A 157 5.05 -32.31 -19.95
CA PHE A 157 4.72 -33.70 -20.26
C PHE A 157 3.53 -33.74 -21.21
N GLY A 158 3.53 -34.68 -22.15
CA GLY A 158 2.40 -34.88 -23.06
C GLY A 158 1.06 -35.13 -22.34
N GLY A 159 -0.03 -34.77 -23.02
CA GLY A 159 -1.38 -34.78 -22.47
C GLY A 159 -2.02 -33.39 -22.57
N PRO A 160 -3.00 -33.06 -21.71
CA PRO A 160 -3.53 -31.69 -21.68
C PRO A 160 -2.44 -30.73 -21.22
N ALA A 161 -2.40 -29.55 -21.85
CA ALA A 161 -1.40 -28.54 -21.57
C ALA A 161 -1.57 -27.94 -20.16
N PHE A 162 -0.46 -27.48 -19.58
CA PHE A 162 -0.46 -26.73 -18.32
C PHE A 162 -1.01 -25.33 -18.59
N THR A 163 -2.03 -24.90 -17.87
CA THR A 163 -2.71 -23.63 -18.12
C THR A 163 -2.79 -22.80 -16.85
N VAL A 164 -2.50 -21.51 -16.97
CA VAL A 164 -2.72 -20.49 -15.96
C VAL A 164 -3.80 -19.56 -16.48
N ILE A 165 -4.80 -19.30 -15.66
CA ILE A 165 -5.91 -18.40 -15.98
C ILE A 165 -5.89 -17.28 -14.96
N VAL A 166 -5.85 -16.04 -15.44
CA VAL A 166 -6.03 -14.83 -14.63
C VAL A 166 -7.28 -14.16 -15.14
N GLY A 167 -8.33 -14.06 -14.33
CA GLY A 167 -9.61 -13.57 -14.87
C GLY A 167 -10.73 -13.41 -13.86
N ASN A 168 -11.84 -12.87 -14.35
CA ASN A 168 -13.11 -12.75 -13.65
C ASN A 168 -14.28 -12.86 -14.65
N SER A 169 -15.48 -12.44 -14.25
CA SER A 169 -16.67 -12.49 -15.11
C SER A 169 -16.59 -11.58 -16.35
N ASP A 170 -15.75 -10.55 -16.31
CA ASP A 170 -15.67 -9.52 -17.36
C ASP A 170 -14.61 -9.86 -18.42
N GLY A 171 -13.68 -10.75 -18.10
CA GLY A 171 -12.64 -11.22 -19.02
C GLY A 171 -11.58 -12.08 -18.35
N GLU A 172 -10.80 -12.78 -19.18
CA GLU A 172 -9.70 -13.62 -18.74
C GLU A 172 -8.48 -13.53 -19.66
N LEU A 173 -7.30 -13.69 -19.06
CA LEU A 173 -6.03 -13.97 -19.71
C LEU A 173 -5.73 -15.45 -19.49
N THR A 174 -5.62 -16.21 -20.58
CA THR A 174 -5.25 -17.62 -20.55
C THR A 174 -3.84 -17.80 -21.08
N LEU A 175 -2.94 -18.28 -20.22
CA LEU A 175 -1.59 -18.69 -20.57
C LEU A 175 -1.51 -20.21 -20.57
N THR A 176 -1.07 -20.79 -21.68
CA THR A 176 -0.93 -22.24 -21.85
C THR A 176 0.52 -22.58 -22.18
N ILE A 177 1.11 -23.50 -21.42
CA ILE A 177 2.43 -24.07 -21.71
C ILE A 177 2.25 -25.51 -22.17
N ASP A 178 2.65 -25.76 -23.41
CA ASP A 178 2.49 -27.04 -24.09
C ASP A 178 3.84 -27.61 -24.54
N SER A 179 3.88 -28.93 -24.77
CA SER A 179 5.04 -29.68 -25.23
C SER A 179 5.03 -29.77 -26.76
N THR A 180 5.97 -29.08 -27.43
CA THR A 180 6.14 -29.15 -28.89
C THR A 180 7.12 -30.25 -29.32
N GLY A 181 6.79 -31.51 -29.02
CA GLY A 181 7.57 -32.70 -29.40
C GLY A 181 8.98 -32.78 -28.80
N SER A 182 9.88 -31.88 -29.23
CA SER A 182 11.25 -31.71 -28.74
C SER A 182 11.46 -30.48 -27.85
N GLY A 183 10.42 -29.68 -27.59
CA GLY A 183 10.54 -28.43 -26.84
C GLY A 183 9.28 -28.05 -26.05
N ASN A 184 9.26 -26.81 -25.57
CA ASN A 184 8.13 -26.20 -24.89
C ASN A 184 7.65 -24.99 -25.71
N SER A 185 6.34 -24.71 -25.65
CA SER A 185 5.72 -23.53 -26.27
C SER A 185 4.77 -22.87 -25.29
N VAL A 186 4.79 -21.55 -25.24
CA VAL A 186 3.89 -20.72 -24.45
C VAL A 186 2.92 -20.03 -25.39
N ILE A 187 1.64 -20.18 -25.12
CA ILE A 187 0.53 -19.64 -25.90
C ILE A 187 -0.28 -18.76 -24.97
N VAL A 188 -0.47 -17.49 -25.32
CA VAL A 188 -1.28 -16.53 -24.56
C VAL A 188 -2.48 -16.17 -25.42
N ASN A 189 -3.70 -16.38 -24.90
CA ASN A 189 -4.96 -16.15 -25.61
C ASN A 189 -4.98 -16.72 -27.05
N GLY A 190 -4.44 -17.92 -27.22
CA GLY A 190 -4.38 -18.62 -28.51
C GLY A 190 -3.22 -18.21 -29.43
N THR A 191 -2.41 -17.21 -29.06
CA THR A 191 -1.24 -16.78 -29.84
C THR A 191 0.04 -17.31 -29.22
N THR A 192 0.89 -17.96 -30.03
CA THR A 192 2.22 -18.43 -29.56
C THR A 192 3.13 -17.24 -29.29
N GLN A 193 3.64 -17.15 -28.07
CA GLN A 193 4.50 -16.06 -27.62
C GLN A 193 5.97 -16.46 -27.70
N CYS A 194 6.36 -17.52 -26.98
CA CYS A 194 7.70 -18.07 -27.05
C CYS A 194 7.66 -19.59 -27.25
N SER A 195 8.61 -20.11 -28.01
CA SER A 195 8.76 -21.55 -28.22
C SER A 195 10.22 -21.90 -28.47
N GLY A 196 10.65 -23.05 -27.96
CA GLY A 196 12.03 -23.50 -28.10
C GLY A 196 12.27 -24.90 -27.53
N PRO A 197 13.43 -25.51 -27.82
CA PRO A 197 13.76 -26.87 -27.39
C PRO A 197 14.02 -27.00 -25.87
N GLY A 198 14.21 -25.88 -25.17
CA GLY A 198 14.61 -25.87 -23.76
C GLY A 198 13.56 -25.27 -22.81
N THR A 199 14.05 -24.79 -21.67
CA THR A 199 13.25 -24.09 -20.66
C THR A 199 12.61 -22.84 -21.23
N VAL A 200 11.34 -22.62 -20.89
CA VAL A 200 10.63 -21.37 -21.12
C VAL A 200 10.46 -20.61 -19.81
N ARG A 201 10.55 -19.28 -19.88
CA ARG A 201 10.32 -18.37 -18.75
C ARG A 201 9.27 -17.37 -19.15
N VAL A 202 8.30 -17.18 -18.28
CA VAL A 202 7.22 -16.21 -18.45
C VAL A 202 7.15 -15.35 -17.20
N ASP A 203 7.12 -14.04 -17.41
CA ASP A 203 6.77 -13.07 -16.38
C ASP A 203 5.43 -12.46 -16.79
N LEU A 204 4.38 -12.79 -16.03
CA LEU A 204 3.05 -12.26 -16.28
C LEU A 204 2.90 -10.82 -15.78
N VAL A 205 3.76 -10.29 -14.93
CA VAL A 205 3.65 -8.87 -14.53
C VAL A 205 4.13 -7.99 -15.68
N THR A 206 5.28 -8.31 -16.27
CA THR A 206 5.83 -7.54 -17.41
C THR A 206 5.29 -7.95 -18.76
N GLY A 207 4.62 -9.12 -18.85
CA GLY A 207 4.13 -9.66 -20.12
C GLY A 207 5.27 -10.14 -21.02
N SER A 208 6.33 -10.74 -20.46
CA SER A 208 7.49 -11.18 -21.22
C SER A 208 7.60 -12.71 -21.29
N CYS A 209 8.06 -13.22 -22.43
CA CYS A 209 8.18 -14.66 -22.71
C CYS A 209 9.54 -14.94 -23.35
N THR A 210 10.33 -15.81 -22.74
CA THR A 210 11.64 -16.22 -23.28
C THR A 210 11.79 -17.73 -23.35
N ALA A 211 12.42 -18.23 -24.42
CA ALA A 211 12.71 -19.64 -24.62
C ALA A 211 14.20 -19.84 -24.92
N VAL A 212 14.84 -20.79 -24.22
CA VAL A 212 16.24 -21.12 -24.48
C VAL A 212 16.38 -21.75 -25.87
N GLY A 213 17.19 -21.12 -26.73
CA GLY A 213 17.41 -21.59 -28.11
C GLY A 213 16.18 -21.46 -29.01
N GLY A 214 15.27 -20.54 -28.68
CA GLY A 214 13.98 -20.38 -29.34
C GLY A 214 13.61 -18.94 -29.64
N ILE A 215 12.31 -18.71 -29.82
CA ILE A 215 11.71 -17.40 -30.06
C ILE A 215 11.36 -16.76 -28.72
N ASN A 216 11.63 -15.46 -28.58
CA ASN A 216 11.22 -14.64 -27.44
C ASN A 216 10.20 -13.60 -27.92
N SER A 217 9.28 -13.21 -27.05
CA SER A 217 8.30 -12.16 -27.34
C SER A 217 7.84 -11.44 -26.06
N SER A 218 7.06 -10.38 -26.26
CA SER A 218 6.25 -9.75 -25.24
C SER A 218 4.77 -9.82 -25.63
N PHE A 219 3.88 -9.73 -24.66
CA PHE A 219 2.43 -9.79 -24.82
C PHE A 219 1.72 -8.85 -23.85
N ASP A 220 0.51 -8.44 -24.21
CA ASP A 220 -0.35 -7.68 -23.31
C ASP A 220 -0.83 -8.57 -22.17
N SER A 221 -0.45 -8.23 -20.94
CA SER A 221 -0.78 -9.03 -19.77
C SER A 221 -2.14 -8.69 -19.17
N TYR A 222 -2.38 -9.15 -17.94
CA TYR A 222 -3.64 -9.05 -17.21
C TYR A 222 -4.04 -7.61 -16.86
N HIS A 223 -3.18 -6.61 -17.11
CA HIS A 223 -3.42 -5.19 -16.77
C HIS A 223 -4.69 -4.59 -17.40
N ASN A 224 -5.18 -5.16 -18.50
CA ASN A 224 -6.45 -4.74 -19.11
C ASN A 224 -7.69 -5.32 -18.42
N LEU A 225 -7.51 -6.28 -17.50
CA LEU A 225 -8.59 -6.86 -16.71
C LEU A 225 -8.92 -5.95 -15.53
N LYS A 226 -10.21 -5.82 -15.25
CA LYS A 226 -10.66 -5.06 -14.08
C LYS A 226 -10.49 -5.92 -12.82
N SER A 227 -9.78 -5.38 -11.84
CA SER A 227 -9.78 -5.92 -10.47
C SER A 227 -11.19 -5.86 -9.85
N PRO A 228 -11.58 -6.82 -8.99
CA PRO A 228 -10.80 -7.97 -8.57
C PRO A 228 -10.90 -9.18 -9.52
N TYR A 229 -9.86 -10.01 -9.55
CA TYR A 229 -9.81 -11.24 -10.35
C TYR A 229 -9.31 -12.45 -9.55
N SER A 230 -9.41 -13.66 -10.09
CA SER A 230 -8.83 -14.88 -9.53
C SER A 230 -7.65 -15.36 -10.37
N VAL A 231 -6.77 -16.15 -9.74
CA VAL A 231 -5.72 -16.89 -10.43
C VAL A 231 -5.96 -18.37 -10.25
N GLU A 232 -6.11 -19.06 -11.37
CA GLU A 232 -6.35 -20.51 -11.43
C GLU A 232 -5.24 -21.21 -12.21
N ILE A 233 -4.95 -22.43 -11.78
CA ILE A 233 -4.06 -23.34 -12.48
C ILE A 233 -4.87 -24.55 -12.91
N LYS A 234 -4.69 -24.97 -14.16
CA LYS A 234 -5.20 -26.22 -14.71
C LYS A 234 -4.04 -27.09 -15.17
N ASN A 235 -4.16 -28.39 -14.94
CA ASN A 235 -3.16 -29.39 -15.31
C ASN A 235 -1.74 -29.10 -14.79
N GLY A 236 -1.58 -28.52 -13.59
CA GLY A 236 -0.28 -28.16 -13.02
C GLY A 236 0.78 -29.26 -13.10
N ASN A 237 0.38 -30.50 -12.79
CA ASN A 237 1.29 -31.65 -12.75
C ASN A 237 1.87 -32.07 -14.12
N LYS A 238 1.42 -31.42 -15.20
CA LYS A 238 1.89 -31.59 -16.58
C LYS A 238 3.10 -30.74 -16.90
N ALA A 239 3.53 -29.84 -16.02
CA ALA A 239 4.80 -29.13 -16.16
C ALA A 239 5.71 -29.35 -14.95
N LYS A 240 7.02 -29.30 -15.19
CA LYS A 240 8.08 -29.19 -14.19
C LYS A 240 8.79 -27.86 -14.32
N GLY A 241 9.13 -27.28 -13.19
CA GLY A 241 9.96 -26.09 -13.13
C GLY A 241 9.83 -25.38 -11.79
N LYS A 242 9.81 -24.05 -11.83
CA LYS A 242 9.76 -23.17 -10.66
C LYS A 242 8.72 -22.08 -10.89
N SER A 243 8.10 -21.62 -9.83
CA SER A 243 7.35 -20.36 -9.87
C SER A 243 7.57 -19.55 -8.62
N GLN A 244 7.36 -18.25 -8.79
CA GLN A 244 7.25 -17.28 -7.73
C GLN A 244 5.98 -16.47 -8.00
N PHE A 245 5.08 -16.44 -7.01
CA PHE A 245 3.81 -15.74 -7.12
C PHE A 245 3.57 -14.94 -5.85
N ALA A 246 3.49 -13.61 -5.97
CA ALA A 246 3.18 -12.71 -4.87
C ALA A 246 2.03 -11.78 -5.24
N ALA A 247 1.00 -11.73 -4.41
CA ALA A 247 -0.21 -10.95 -4.67
C ALA A 247 -0.90 -10.47 -3.39
N VAL A 248 -1.77 -9.48 -3.55
CA VAL A 248 -2.75 -9.05 -2.54
C VAL A 248 -4.10 -9.66 -2.91
N GLY A 249 -4.59 -10.57 -2.07
CA GLY A 249 -5.84 -11.28 -2.27
C GLY A 249 -6.07 -12.40 -1.26
N ASN A 250 -7.13 -13.16 -1.46
CA ASN A 250 -7.54 -14.27 -0.62
C ASN A 250 -6.91 -15.57 -1.11
N PHE A 251 -5.71 -15.88 -0.61
CA PHE A 251 -5.06 -17.16 -0.91
C PHE A 251 -5.90 -18.31 -0.37
N THR A 252 -6.13 -19.32 -1.20
CA THR A 252 -6.91 -20.47 -0.76
C THR A 252 -6.16 -21.18 0.36
N SER A 253 -6.90 -21.69 1.36
CA SER A 253 -6.32 -22.28 2.59
C SER A 253 -5.34 -23.43 2.34
N ASN A 254 -5.40 -24.04 1.16
CA ASN A 254 -4.51 -25.10 0.78
C ASN A 254 -3.15 -24.54 0.32
N VAL A 255 -3.08 -23.35 -0.26
CA VAL A 255 -1.83 -22.75 -0.75
C VAL A 255 -0.95 -22.33 0.43
N SER A 256 0.24 -22.93 0.51
CA SER A 256 1.28 -22.51 1.45
C SER A 256 1.80 -21.14 1.02
N ALA A 257 1.22 -20.10 1.59
CA ALA A 257 1.61 -18.72 1.36
C ALA A 257 2.19 -18.10 2.65
N SER A 258 3.35 -17.43 2.52
CA SER A 258 3.96 -16.66 3.59
C SER A 258 3.62 -15.18 3.45
N SER A 259 3.70 -14.43 4.55
CA SER A 259 3.64 -12.96 4.49
C SER A 259 4.70 -12.43 3.54
N TYR A 260 4.31 -11.47 2.71
CA TYR A 260 5.19 -10.80 1.76
C TYR A 260 4.69 -9.39 1.56
N THR A 261 5.43 -8.38 2.04
CA THR A 261 4.96 -7.00 2.05
C THR A 261 4.91 -6.40 0.65
N ILE A 262 3.71 -6.38 0.04
CA ILE A 262 3.45 -5.75 -1.26
C ILE A 262 2.93 -4.32 -1.07
N VAL A 263 2.01 -4.15 -0.10
CA VAL A 263 1.49 -2.85 0.32
C VAL A 263 1.89 -2.66 1.78
N PRO A 264 2.95 -1.90 2.06
CA PRO A 264 3.41 -1.72 3.43
C PRO A 264 2.44 -0.87 4.25
N ALA A 265 2.25 -1.26 5.50
CA ALA A 265 1.59 -0.45 6.51
C ALA A 265 2.65 0.21 7.39
N VAL A 266 2.57 1.52 7.59
CA VAL A 266 3.52 2.27 8.42
C VAL A 266 2.79 2.85 9.62
N ASP A 267 3.23 2.46 10.82
CA ASP A 267 2.80 3.11 12.05
C ASP A 267 3.57 4.42 12.21
N THR A 268 2.82 5.50 12.31
CA THR A 268 3.32 6.85 12.50
C THR A 268 2.88 7.37 13.87
N THR A 269 3.83 7.82 14.67
CA THR A 269 3.57 8.57 15.90
C THR A 269 3.98 10.01 15.67
N TYR A 270 3.01 10.92 15.83
CA TYR A 270 3.25 12.34 15.83
C TYR A 270 3.20 12.84 17.26
N ASP A 271 4.22 13.57 17.67
CA ASP A 271 4.26 14.28 18.94
C ASP A 271 4.52 15.76 18.66
N THR A 272 3.61 16.60 19.11
CA THR A 272 3.69 18.06 19.01
C THR A 272 3.47 18.64 20.41
N PRO A 273 3.95 19.86 20.69
CA PRO A 273 3.74 20.48 22.00
C PRO A 273 2.26 20.57 22.43
N SER A 274 1.32 20.51 21.48
CA SER A 274 -0.12 20.61 21.71
C SER A 274 -0.87 19.27 21.66
N ALA A 275 -0.30 18.22 21.06
CA ALA A 275 -0.99 16.95 20.84
C ALA A 275 -0.02 15.83 20.46
N SER A 276 -0.31 14.60 20.90
CA SER A 276 0.31 13.38 20.42
C SER A 276 -0.74 12.40 19.94
N TYR A 277 -0.51 11.76 18.79
CA TYR A 277 -1.40 10.74 18.23
C TYR A 277 -0.64 9.70 17.42
N ASN A 278 -1.24 8.51 17.32
CA ASN A 278 -0.72 7.38 16.55
C ASN A 278 -1.66 7.08 15.39
N ARG A 279 -1.10 6.72 14.24
CA ARG A 279 -1.84 6.37 13.04
C ARG A 279 -1.09 5.33 12.22
N THR A 280 -1.81 4.33 11.72
CA THR A 280 -1.29 3.39 10.72
C THR A 280 -1.71 3.86 9.34
N VAL A 281 -0.76 3.99 8.42
CA VAL A 281 -0.99 4.39 7.04
C VAL A 281 -0.65 3.22 6.12
N LEU A 282 -1.60 2.83 5.26
CA LEU A 282 -1.31 1.93 4.15
C LEU A 282 -0.69 2.73 3.01
N VAL A 283 0.52 2.35 2.61
CA VAL A 283 1.27 3.07 1.60
C VAL A 283 1.11 2.34 0.27
N GLU A 284 0.17 2.80 -0.53
CA GLU A 284 0.02 2.32 -1.90
C GLU A 284 1.16 2.86 -2.76
N VAL A 285 1.90 1.94 -3.38
CA VAL A 285 2.89 2.28 -4.41
C VAL A 285 2.21 2.05 -5.75
N ASP A 286 2.04 3.08 -6.58
CA ASP A 286 1.62 2.89 -7.97
C ASP A 286 2.71 2.13 -8.73
N ASP A 287 2.36 1.05 -9.42
CA ASP A 287 3.30 0.24 -10.21
C ASP A 287 3.66 0.86 -11.59
N GLY A 288 3.20 2.09 -11.86
CA GLY A 288 3.40 2.79 -13.13
C GLY A 288 2.33 2.50 -14.17
#